data_AF-A0ABD0RTA1-F1
#
_entry.id   AF-A0ABD0RTA1-F1
#
_cell.length_a   1.000
_cell.length_b   1.000
_cell.length_c   1.000
_cell.angle_alpha   90.00
_cell.angle_beta   90.00
_cell.angle_gamma   90.00
#
_symmetry.space_group_name_H-M   'P 1'
#
loop_
_entity.id
_entity.type
_entity.pdbx_description
1 polymer ?
#
loop_
_entity_poly.entity_id
_entity_poly.type
_entity_poly.pdbx_seq_one_letter_code
_entity_poly.pdbx_strand_id
1 'polypeptide(L)' 'DSWEWSDKWIFFFRHWAAGQPTQSLESGDCVGMSRSNSGRWAQYSCDLKSHFVCHG' A
#
# COMPACT_ATOMS: atom_id res chain seq x y z
N ASP A 1 11.26 1.71 8.38
CA ASP A 1 10.03 1.65 7.58
C ASP A 1 8.87 1.45 8.54
N SER A 2 7.91 2.36 8.61
CA SER A 2 6.79 2.33 9.58
C SER A 2 5.58 1.54 9.08
N TRP A 3 5.66 0.96 7.88
CA TRP A 3 4.59 0.19 7.25
C TRP A 3 4.51 -1.25 7.77
N GLU A 4 3.31 -1.66 8.13
CA GLU A 4 3.00 -3.02 8.61
C GLU A 4 1.82 -3.63 7.84
N TRP A 5 1.78 -4.97 7.77
CA TRP A 5 0.63 -5.69 7.24
C TRP A 5 -0.50 -5.75 8.28
N SER A 6 -1.75 -5.75 7.83
CA SER A 6 -2.94 -5.75 8.68
C SER A 6 -3.05 -7.01 9.56
N ASP A 7 -2.55 -8.14 9.07
CA ASP A 7 -2.50 -9.42 9.76
C ASP A 7 -1.22 -9.60 10.61
N LYS A 8 -0.40 -8.54 10.71
CA LYS A 8 0.89 -8.52 11.40
C LYS A 8 1.88 -9.55 10.83
N TRP A 9 1.71 -9.96 9.58
CA TRP A 9 2.63 -10.89 8.97
C TRP A 9 4.02 -10.27 8.83
N ILE A 10 5.02 -11.01 9.29
CA ILE A 10 6.39 -10.52 9.48
C ILE A 10 7.24 -10.50 8.21
N PHE A 11 6.73 -10.93 7.05
CA PHE A 11 7.54 -10.94 5.83
C PHE A 11 7.75 -9.53 5.25
N PHE A 12 9.00 -9.29 4.84
CA PHE A 12 9.53 -7.99 4.41
C PHE A 12 9.34 -7.69 2.92
N PHE A 13 8.54 -8.48 2.19
CA PHE A 13 8.31 -8.20 0.78
C PHE A 13 7.61 -6.85 0.64
N ARG A 14 8.12 -6.02 -0.27
CA ARG A 14 7.58 -4.71 -0.63
C ARG A 14 7.59 -4.58 -2.15
N HIS A 15 6.47 -4.19 -2.74
CA HIS A 15 6.35 -3.97 -4.19
C HIS A 15 5.96 -2.54 -4.54
N TRP A 16 6.60 -1.57 -3.89
CA TRP A 16 6.34 -0.15 -4.10
C TRP A 16 6.56 0.30 -5.55
N ALA A 17 5.74 1.25 -6.00
CA ALA A 17 6.00 2.04 -7.19
C ALA A 17 7.26 2.90 -7.00
N ALA A 18 7.86 3.33 -8.11
CA ALA A 18 9.00 4.23 -8.05
C ALA A 18 8.60 5.53 -7.32
N GLY A 19 9.39 5.93 -6.32
CA GLY A 19 9.11 7.12 -5.50
C GLY A 19 8.10 6.90 -4.37
N GLN A 20 7.64 5.67 -4.13
CA GLN A 20 6.79 5.31 -3.00
C GLN A 20 7.55 4.44 -1.98
N PRO A 21 7.22 4.49 -0.68
CA PRO A 21 6.26 5.40 -0.04
C PRO A 21 6.76 6.86 -0.02
N THR A 22 5.86 7.83 -0.20
CA THR A 22 6.13 9.28 -0.03
C THR A 22 6.08 9.69 1.45
N GLN A 23 6.86 10.70 1.85
CA GLN A 23 6.83 11.26 3.22
C GLN A 23 5.87 12.44 3.38
N SER A 24 5.04 12.72 2.37
CA SER A 24 4.10 13.84 2.39
C SER A 24 2.93 13.57 3.34
N LEU A 25 2.59 14.52 4.19
CA LEU A 25 1.39 14.45 5.06
C LEU A 25 0.07 14.33 4.27
N GLU A 26 0.08 14.68 2.98
CA GLU A 26 -1.09 14.52 2.11
C GLU A 26 -1.19 13.12 1.48
N SER A 27 -0.15 12.27 1.61
CA SER A 27 -0.24 10.89 1.14
C SER A 27 -0.82 10.02 2.26
N GLY A 28 -1.89 9.29 1.94
CA GLY A 28 -2.65 8.56 2.94
C GLY A 28 -1.92 7.36 3.54
N ASP A 29 -2.37 6.95 4.72
CA ASP A 29 -1.76 5.89 5.53
C ASP A 29 -2.13 4.46 5.10
N CYS A 30 -2.79 4.31 3.94
CA CYS A 30 -3.22 3.02 3.41
C CYS A 30 -2.50 2.68 2.11
N VAL A 31 -2.27 1.39 1.88
CA VAL A 31 -1.62 0.88 0.68
C VAL A 31 -2.63 0.32 -0.29
N GLY A 32 -2.50 0.70 -1.56
CA GLY A 32 -3.30 0.16 -2.66
C GLY A 32 -2.42 -0.35 -3.79
N MET A 33 -2.95 -1.34 -4.52
CA MET A 33 -2.28 -1.92 -5.68
C MET A 33 -2.79 -1.27 -6.97
N SER A 34 -1.88 -0.80 -7.82
CA SER A 34 -2.24 -0.26 -9.14
C SER A 34 -2.23 -1.36 -10.21
N ARG A 35 -3.39 -1.59 -10.82
CA ARG A 35 -3.52 -2.52 -11.96
C ARG A 35 -2.81 -2.03 -13.23
N SER A 36 -2.70 -0.71 -13.42
CA SER A 36 -2.03 -0.12 -14.59
C SER A 36 -0.51 -0.04 -14.43
N ASN A 37 0.00 -0.18 -13.20
CA ASN A 37 1.44 -0.17 -12.89
C ASN A 37 1.92 -1.56 -12.47
N SER A 38 1.49 -2.61 -13.18
CA SER A 38 1.92 -4.00 -12.96
C SER A 38 1.78 -4.50 -11.52
N GLY A 39 0.76 -4.04 -10.80
CA GLY A 39 0.54 -4.43 -9.41
C GLY A 39 1.44 -3.72 -8.39
N ARG A 40 2.16 -2.67 -8.78
CA ARG A 40 2.98 -1.89 -7.85
C ARG A 40 2.11 -1.09 -6.88
N TRP A 41 2.65 -0.90 -5.69
CA TRP A 41 1.94 -0.32 -4.56
C TRP A 41 2.19 1.18 -4.46
N ALA A 42 1.19 1.91 -4.00
CA ALA A 42 1.30 3.32 -3.66
C ALA A 42 0.45 3.64 -2.44
N GLN A 43 0.75 4.78 -1.82
CA GLN A 43 -0.08 5.34 -0.77
C GLN A 43 -1.38 5.91 -1.32
N TYR A 44 -2.46 5.64 -0.61
CA TYR A 44 -3.79 6.16 -0.88
C TYR A 44 -4.48 6.55 0.43
N SER A 45 -5.44 7.46 0.35
CA SER A 45 -6.35 7.73 1.46
C SER A 45 -7.07 6.44 1.88
N CYS A 46 -7.14 6.18 3.17
CA CYS A 46 -7.89 5.04 3.72
C CYS A 46 -9.40 5.13 3.47
N ASP A 47 -9.94 6.34 3.25
CA ASP A 47 -11.35 6.55 2.95
C ASP A 47 -11.70 6.28 1.48
N LEU A 48 -10.69 6.05 0.63
CA LEU A 48 -10.88 5.74 -0.77
C LEU A 48 -11.50 4.35 -0.93
N LYS A 49 -12.78 4.32 -1.34
CA LYS A 49 -13.47 3.08 -1.68
C LYS A 49 -12.82 2.41 -2.90
N SER A 50 -12.23 1.25 -2.69
CA SER A 50 -11.54 0.47 -3.71
C SER A 50 -11.87 -1.02 -3.58
N HIS A 51 -11.58 -1.78 -4.63
CA HIS A 51 -11.58 -3.24 -4.54
C HIS A 51 -10.44 -3.69 -3.62
N PHE A 52 -10.62 -4.80 -2.91
CA PHE A 52 -9.66 -5.33 -1.96
C PHE A 52 -9.50 -6.85 -2.10
N VAL A 53 -8.44 -7.38 -1.49
CA VAL A 53 -8.09 -8.81 -1.49
C VAL A 53 -8.10 -9.29 -0.05
N CYS A 54 -8.74 -10.44 0.21
CA CYS A 54 -8.69 -11.11 1.50
C CYS A 54 -7.67 -12.26 1.46
N HIS A 55 -7.13 -12.63 2.62
CA HIS A 55 -6.38 -13.85 2.84
C HIS A 55 -6.92 -14.55 4.10
N GLY A 56 -6.73 -15.87 4.21
CA GLY A 56 -7.20 -16.70 5.31
C GLY A 56 -6.16 -17.73 5.73
#